data_AF-A0A6V7XPN7-F1
#
_entry.id   AF-A0A6V7XPN7-F1
#
_cell.length_a   1.000
_cell.length_b   1.000
_cell.length_c   1.000
_cell.angle_alpha   90.00
_cell.angle_beta   90.00
_cell.angle_gamma   90.00
#
_symmetry.space_group_name_H-M   'P 1'
#
loop_
_entity.id
_entity.type
_entity.pdbx_description
1 polymer ?
#
loop_
_entity_poly.entity_id
_entity_poly.type
_entity_poly.pdbx_seq_one_letter_code
_entity_poly.pdbx_strand_id
1 'polypeptide(L)'
;MRHPPGEDIFLEWRQRFGPIFTFWLGETPIICIAEYNKIVEYYQRGGEAFAGRHAIEAYERIIRGGIYGVLQTEGEIWREHRRFVLHVFRDFGVGKNIMQERILTEISEMFKLLDLEINEQQKLNEIEIDIVKHLERAISSIINVLLVGFRFDERCFSK
;
A
#
# COMPACT_ATOMS: atom_id res chain seq x y z
N MET A 1 -6.39 25.79 13.26
CA MET A 1 -5.77 25.80 11.91
C MET A 1 -6.80 26.30 10.92
N ARG A 2 -6.42 27.12 9.93
CA ARG A 2 -7.35 27.67 8.92
C ARG A 2 -7.81 26.63 7.88
N HIS A 3 -7.14 25.49 7.81
CA HIS A 3 -7.45 24.37 6.94
C HIS A 3 -7.52 23.07 7.77
N PRO A 4 -8.36 22.10 7.36
CA PRO A 4 -8.30 20.75 7.92
C PRO A 4 -6.92 20.12 7.68
N PRO A 5 -6.45 19.21 8.55
CA PRO A 5 -5.23 18.45 8.28
C PRO A 5 -5.38 17.67 6.98
N GLY A 6 -4.46 17.85 6.03
CA GLY A 6 -4.54 17.21 4.72
C GLY A 6 -3.66 17.84 3.65
N GLU A 7 -3.95 17.53 2.39
CA GLU A 7 -3.20 17.98 1.20
C GLU A 7 -3.31 19.48 0.92
N ASP A 8 -4.43 20.11 1.31
CA ASP A 8 -4.72 21.53 1.07
C ASP A 8 -3.64 22.47 1.61
N ILE A 9 -3.04 22.13 2.76
CA ILE A 9 -2.01 22.97 3.37
C ILE A 9 -0.73 23.01 2.53
N PHE A 10 -0.39 21.89 1.87
CA PHE A 10 0.77 21.84 0.98
C PHE A 10 0.53 22.63 -0.30
N LEU A 11 -0.72 22.70 -0.78
CA LEU A 11 -1.11 23.54 -1.91
C LEU A 11 -1.04 25.03 -1.57
N GLU A 12 -1.47 25.43 -0.38
CA GLU A 12 -1.32 26.82 0.12
C GLU A 12 0.17 27.19 0.23
N TRP A 13 0.98 26.32 0.83
CA TRP A 13 2.41 26.54 0.97
C TRP A 13 3.12 26.60 -0.37
N ARG A 14 2.70 25.79 -1.35
CA ARG A 14 3.20 25.90 -2.72
C ARG A 14 2.92 27.29 -3.32
N GLN A 15 1.72 27.83 -3.12
CA GLN A 15 1.39 29.17 -3.61
C GLN A 15 2.21 30.27 -2.91
N ARG A 16 2.48 30.09 -1.61
CA ARG A 16 3.17 31.09 -0.79
C ARG A 16 4.70 31.06 -0.91
N PHE A 17 5.29 29.87 -0.94
CA PHE A 17 6.74 29.65 -0.86
C PHE A 17 7.34 29.13 -2.18
N GLY A 18 6.50 28.75 -3.14
CA GLY A 18 6.92 28.23 -4.43
C GLY A 18 6.89 26.70 -4.54
N PRO A 19 7.36 26.14 -5.66
CA PRO A 19 7.22 24.72 -5.97
C PRO A 19 8.06 23.78 -5.08
N ILE A 20 9.07 24.31 -4.40
CA ILE A 20 9.93 23.57 -3.47
C ILE A 20 10.01 24.39 -2.19
N PHE A 21 9.67 23.77 -1.05
CA PHE A 21 9.72 24.44 0.25
C PHE A 21 10.10 23.45 1.34
N THR A 22 10.67 23.97 2.42
CA THR A 22 11.01 23.18 3.62
C THR A 22 9.99 23.47 4.71
N PHE A 23 9.48 22.41 5.33
CA PHE A 23 8.68 22.50 6.55
C PHE A 23 9.30 21.61 7.64
N TRP A 24 9.00 21.90 8.90
CA TRP A 24 9.59 21.20 10.03
C TRP A 24 8.58 20.23 10.64
N LEU A 25 8.94 18.95 10.69
CA LEU A 25 8.20 17.93 11.44
C LEU A 25 8.93 17.68 12.76
N GLY A 26 8.51 18.39 13.81
CA GLY A 26 9.26 18.45 15.05
C GLY A 26 10.65 19.05 14.80
N GLU A 27 11.69 18.30 15.12
CA GLU A 27 13.10 18.70 14.91
C GLU A 27 13.64 18.31 13.53
N THR A 28 12.85 17.56 12.74
CA THR A 28 13.30 17.05 11.42
C THR A 28 12.84 17.98 10.30
N PRO A 29 13.75 18.61 9.54
CA PRO A 29 13.38 19.39 8.37
C PRO A 29 13.01 18.45 7.21
N ILE A 30 11.86 18.71 6.58
CA ILE A 30 11.35 17.97 5.42
C ILE A 30 11.26 18.91 4.23
N ILE A 31 11.88 18.52 3.12
CA ILE A 31 11.79 19.22 1.84
C ILE A 31 10.59 18.65 1.07
N CYS A 32 9.61 19.49 0.79
CA CYS A 32 8.47 19.17 -0.06
C CYS A 32 8.73 19.63 -1.49
N ILE A 33 8.50 18.74 -2.45
CA ILE A 33 8.53 19.04 -3.89
C ILE A 33 7.09 18.96 -4.39
N ALA A 34 6.48 20.10 -4.68
CA ALA A 34 5.06 20.24 -5.00
C ALA A 34 4.80 20.55 -6.50
N GLU A 35 5.77 20.23 -7.37
CA GLU A 35 5.70 20.43 -8.82
C GLU A 35 6.13 19.18 -9.59
N TYR A 36 5.30 18.75 -10.54
CA TYR A 36 5.51 17.52 -11.31
C TYR A 36 6.86 17.48 -12.05
N ASN A 37 7.22 18.55 -12.75
CA ASN A 37 8.48 18.62 -13.51
C ASN A 37 9.69 18.40 -12.61
N LYS A 38 9.64 18.95 -11.39
CA LYS A 38 10.69 18.78 -10.37
C LYS A 38 10.70 17.38 -9.78
N ILE A 39 9.54 16.79 -9.51
CA ILE A 39 9.43 15.39 -9.06
C ILE A 39 10.09 14.46 -10.09
N VAL A 40 9.79 14.64 -11.38
CA VAL A 40 10.40 13.86 -12.47
C VAL A 40 11.91 14.10 -12.55
N GLU A 41 12.35 15.36 -12.47
CA GLU A 41 13.78 15.72 -12.46
C GLU A 41 14.54 14.99 -11.35
N TYR A 42 14.04 15.05 -10.10
CA TYR A 42 14.72 14.47 -8.96
C TYR A 42 14.60 12.94 -8.88
N TYR A 43 13.39 12.38 -8.98
CA TYR A 43 13.18 10.95 -8.75
C TYR A 43 13.47 10.08 -9.97
N GLN A 44 13.30 10.59 -11.20
CA GLN A 44 13.56 9.80 -12.40
C GLN A 44 14.99 10.01 -12.93
N ARG A 45 15.44 11.27 -13.05
CA ARG A 45 16.77 11.58 -13.60
C ARG A 45 17.86 11.58 -12.53
N GLY A 46 17.55 12.03 -11.32
CA GLY A 46 18.43 11.99 -10.15
C GLY A 46 18.25 10.77 -9.25
N GLY A 47 17.57 9.71 -9.72
CA GLY A 47 16.97 8.67 -8.87
C GLY A 47 17.89 8.03 -7.83
N GLU A 48 19.20 7.91 -8.10
CA GLU A 48 20.16 7.36 -7.12
C GLU A 48 20.38 8.30 -5.91
N ALA A 49 20.46 9.61 -6.14
CA ALA A 49 20.65 10.60 -5.07
C ALA A 49 19.39 10.75 -4.18
N PHE A 50 18.22 10.41 -4.71
CA PHE A 50 16.92 10.48 -4.01
C PHE A 50 16.34 9.09 -3.71
N ALA A 51 17.15 8.03 -3.78
CA ALA A 51 16.72 6.64 -3.52
C ALA A 51 16.59 6.32 -2.03
N GLY A 52 17.05 7.21 -1.15
CA GLY A 52 16.97 7.07 0.30
C GLY A 52 15.53 6.94 0.80
N ARG A 53 15.38 6.34 1.97
CA ARG A 53 14.12 6.06 2.65
C ARG A 53 14.12 6.73 4.01
N HIS A 54 13.09 7.53 4.25
CA HIS A 54 12.87 8.09 5.56
C HIS A 54 12.28 7.01 6.48
N ALA A 55 13.14 6.20 7.10
CA ALA A 55 12.76 5.26 8.14
C ALA A 55 12.92 5.94 9.51
N ILE A 56 11.83 6.06 10.27
CA ILE A 56 11.90 6.50 11.67
C ILE A 56 12.43 5.29 12.46
N GLU A 57 13.73 5.27 12.76
CA GLU A 57 14.41 4.10 13.34
C GLU A 57 13.74 3.60 14.63
N ALA A 58 13.32 4.52 15.50
CA ALA A 58 12.60 4.18 16.73
C ALA A 58 11.28 3.43 16.45
N TYR A 59 10.54 3.87 15.44
CA TYR A 59 9.28 3.25 15.02
C TYR A 59 9.52 1.86 14.43
N GLU A 60 10.49 1.71 13.54
CA GLU A 60 10.83 0.42 12.93
C GLU A 60 11.37 -0.58 13.94
N ARG A 61 12.13 -0.13 14.95
CA ARG A 61 12.61 -1.00 16.02
C ARG A 61 11.45 -1.52 16.89
N ILE A 62 10.46 -0.69 17.20
CA ILE A 62 9.29 -1.11 18.00
C ILE A 62 8.44 -2.13 17.23
N ILE A 63 8.23 -1.92 15.93
CA ILE A 63 7.28 -2.74 15.15
C ILE A 63 7.94 -3.98 14.56
N ARG A 64 9.20 -3.89 14.14
CA ARG A 64 9.89 -4.95 13.38
C ARG A 64 11.19 -5.45 14.04
N GLY A 65 11.59 -4.87 15.16
CA GLY A 65 12.87 -5.18 15.82
C GLY A 65 14.09 -4.54 15.14
N GLY A 66 13.91 -3.79 14.05
CA GLY A 66 14.97 -3.13 13.29
C GLY A 66 14.58 -2.80 11.86
N ILE A 67 15.53 -2.29 11.07
CA ILE A 67 15.33 -1.93 9.66
C ILE A 67 15.55 -3.17 8.79
N TYR A 68 14.45 -3.74 8.28
CA TYR A 68 14.47 -4.96 7.48
C TYR A 68 13.50 -4.90 6.29
N GLY A 69 13.58 -5.88 5.39
CA GLY A 69 12.67 -6.03 4.25
C GLY A 69 13.07 -5.19 3.03
N VAL A 70 12.07 -4.83 2.21
CA VAL A 70 12.25 -4.06 0.95
C VAL A 70 11.80 -2.61 1.09
N LEU A 71 10.90 -2.34 2.05
CA LEU A 71 10.27 -1.02 2.18
C LEU A 71 11.10 0.00 2.96
N GLN A 72 12.00 -0.45 3.85
CA GLN A 72 12.73 0.43 4.77
C GLN A 72 14.26 0.31 4.67
N THR A 73 14.76 -0.74 4.00
CA THR A 73 16.20 -0.93 3.80
C THR A 73 16.73 -0.03 2.68
N GLU A 74 18.04 0.19 2.71
CA GLU A 74 18.79 0.97 1.71
C GLU A 74 20.02 0.22 1.21
N GLY A 75 20.72 0.81 0.23
CA GLY A 75 22.00 0.31 -0.25
C GLY A 75 21.90 -1.06 -0.94
N GLU A 76 22.93 -1.90 -0.75
CA GLU A 76 23.01 -3.20 -1.40
C GLU A 76 21.95 -4.18 -0.86
N ILE A 77 21.66 -4.15 0.44
CA ILE A 77 20.63 -5.00 1.06
C ILE A 77 19.27 -4.78 0.37
N TRP A 78 18.91 -3.50 0.17
CA TRP A 78 17.67 -3.17 -0.55
C TRP A 78 17.69 -3.67 -1.99
N ARG A 79 18.80 -3.50 -2.71
CA ARG A 79 18.95 -3.96 -4.11
C ARG A 79 18.79 -5.47 -4.22
N GLU A 80 19.45 -6.23 -3.34
CA GLU A 80 19.37 -7.68 -3.30
C GLU A 80 17.95 -8.16 -2.98
N HIS A 81 17.35 -7.65 -1.90
CA HIS A 81 15.99 -8.02 -1.50
C HIS A 81 14.96 -7.66 -2.59
N ARG A 82 15.07 -6.46 -3.18
CA ARG A 82 14.17 -6.04 -4.25
C ARG A 82 14.29 -6.93 -5.48
N ARG A 83 15.52 -7.27 -5.90
CA ARG A 83 15.76 -8.16 -7.04
C ARG A 83 15.17 -9.54 -6.78
N PHE A 84 15.42 -10.10 -5.58
CA PHE A 84 14.87 -11.38 -5.16
C PHE A 84 13.34 -11.39 -5.18
N VAL A 85 12.69 -10.44 -4.51
CA VAL A 85 11.22 -10.38 -4.42
C VAL A 85 10.57 -10.21 -5.79
N LEU A 86 11.12 -9.35 -6.66
CA LEU A 86 10.59 -9.17 -8.02
C LEU A 86 10.72 -10.44 -8.87
N HIS A 87 11.78 -11.22 -8.67
CA HIS A 87 11.96 -12.50 -9.35
C HIS A 87 10.93 -13.52 -8.88
N VAL A 88 10.81 -13.68 -7.56
CA VAL A 88 9.83 -14.59 -6.93
C VAL A 88 8.39 -14.22 -7.31
N PHE A 89 8.03 -12.93 -7.33
CA PHE A 89 6.71 -12.49 -7.76
C PHE A 89 6.40 -12.86 -9.21
N ARG A 90 7.38 -12.75 -10.11
CA ARG A 90 7.22 -13.19 -11.50
C ARG A 90 7.05 -14.70 -11.62
N ASP A 91 7.73 -15.47 -10.77
CA ASP A 91 7.59 -16.93 -10.73
C ASP A 91 6.22 -17.36 -10.19
N PHE A 92 5.69 -16.64 -9.18
CA PHE A 92 4.30 -16.80 -8.71
C PHE A 92 3.24 -16.23 -9.65
N GLY A 93 3.66 -15.64 -10.78
CA GLY A 93 2.75 -15.27 -11.86
C GLY A 93 2.39 -13.81 -11.95
N VAL A 94 2.94 -12.93 -11.13
CA VAL A 94 2.77 -11.48 -11.31
C VAL A 94 3.25 -11.09 -12.71
N GLY A 95 2.36 -10.49 -13.49
CA GLY A 95 2.60 -10.17 -14.91
C GLY A 95 2.35 -11.32 -15.89
N LYS A 96 1.79 -12.45 -15.44
CA LYS A 96 1.37 -13.60 -16.26
C LYS A 96 -0.13 -13.87 -16.09
N ASN A 97 -0.72 -14.63 -17.02
CA ASN A 97 -2.16 -14.97 -17.01
C ASN A 97 -2.61 -15.69 -15.73
N ILE A 98 -1.75 -16.51 -15.12
CA ILE A 98 -2.08 -17.23 -13.89
C ILE A 98 -2.46 -16.29 -12.72
N MET A 99 -1.90 -15.09 -12.65
CA MET A 99 -2.29 -14.10 -11.64
C MET A 99 -3.68 -13.54 -11.92
N GLN A 100 -3.99 -13.28 -13.19
CA GLN A 100 -5.32 -12.85 -13.60
C GLN A 100 -6.37 -13.91 -13.23
N GLU A 101 -6.10 -15.19 -13.50
CA GLU A 101 -6.99 -16.29 -13.12
C GLU A 101 -7.23 -16.34 -11.61
N ARG A 102 -6.18 -16.15 -10.79
CA ARG A 102 -6.31 -16.06 -9.33
C ARG A 102 -7.17 -14.89 -8.90
N ILE A 103 -6.96 -13.70 -9.48
CA ILE A 103 -7.77 -12.51 -9.20
C ILE A 103 -9.24 -12.76 -9.56
N LEU A 104 -9.52 -13.31 -10.74
CA LEU A 104 -10.89 -13.62 -11.18
C LEU A 104 -11.56 -14.66 -10.29
N THR A 105 -10.80 -15.65 -9.81
CA THR A 105 -11.30 -16.64 -8.85
C THR A 105 -11.72 -15.98 -7.53
N GLU A 106 -10.94 -15.03 -7.03
CA GLU A 106 -11.23 -14.30 -5.79
C GLU A 106 -12.41 -13.33 -5.96
N ILE A 107 -12.53 -12.68 -7.11
CA ILE A 107 -13.69 -11.84 -7.44
C ILE A 107 -14.96 -12.69 -7.55
N SER A 108 -14.89 -13.86 -8.21
CA SER A 108 -16.04 -14.77 -8.29
C SER A 108 -16.48 -15.21 -6.90
N GLU A 109 -15.54 -15.51 -6.01
CA GLU A 109 -15.84 -15.88 -4.63
C GLU A 109 -16.42 -14.72 -3.83
N MET A 110 -15.90 -13.51 -4.03
CA MET A 110 -16.44 -12.29 -3.43
C MET A 110 -17.91 -12.07 -3.81
N PHE A 111 -18.25 -12.23 -5.10
CA PHE A 111 -19.65 -12.10 -5.54
C PHE A 111 -20.57 -13.15 -4.93
N LYS A 112 -20.12 -14.41 -4.80
CA LYS A 112 -20.92 -15.43 -4.10
C LYS A 112 -21.22 -15.03 -2.67
N LEU A 113 -20.23 -14.51 -1.94
CA LEU A 113 -20.45 -14.07 -0.56
C LEU A 113 -21.38 -12.87 -0.47
N LEU A 114 -21.25 -11.92 -1.40
CA LEU A 114 -22.16 -10.78 -1.50
C LEU A 114 -23.60 -11.24 -1.75
N ASP A 115 -23.80 -12.18 -2.68
CA ASP A 115 -25.13 -12.74 -2.97
C ASP A 115 -25.72 -13.45 -1.74
N LEU A 116 -24.90 -14.17 -0.97
CA LEU A 116 -25.34 -14.81 0.28
C LEU A 116 -25.76 -13.78 1.33
N GLU A 117 -24.94 -12.75 1.57
CA GLU A 117 -25.23 -11.70 2.55
C GLU A 117 -26.48 -10.90 2.17
N ILE A 118 -26.64 -10.56 0.88
CA ILE A 118 -27.86 -9.92 0.35
C ILE A 118 -29.09 -10.77 0.67
N ASN A 119 -29.03 -12.08 0.39
CA ASN A 119 -30.15 -12.98 0.59
C ASN A 119 -30.49 -13.18 2.09
N GLU A 120 -29.50 -13.10 2.98
CA GLU A 120 -29.71 -13.16 4.43
C GLU A 120 -30.34 -11.88 4.97
N GLN A 121 -29.81 -10.73 4.57
CA GLN A 121 -30.28 -9.41 4.99
C GLN A 121 -31.67 -9.08 4.42
N GLN A 122 -31.99 -9.55 3.21
CA GLN A 122 -33.35 -9.46 2.65
C GLN A 122 -34.41 -10.13 3.55
N LYS A 123 -34.07 -11.19 4.29
CA LYS A 123 -35.00 -11.82 5.25
C LYS A 123 -35.26 -10.94 6.47
N LEU A 124 -34.38 -9.99 6.74
CA LEU A 124 -34.42 -9.08 7.88
C LEU A 124 -35.01 -7.70 7.50
N ASN A 125 -35.41 -7.49 6.24
CA ASN A 125 -35.93 -6.23 5.69
C ASN A 125 -34.99 -5.01 5.83
N GLU A 126 -33.70 -5.23 6.06
CA GLU A 126 -32.68 -4.21 6.16
C GLU A 126 -31.46 -4.69 5.40
N ILE A 127 -31.04 -3.95 4.36
CA ILE A 127 -29.89 -4.29 3.53
C ILE A 127 -28.84 -3.20 3.72
N GLU A 128 -27.77 -3.54 4.42
CA GLU A 128 -26.57 -2.73 4.58
C GLU A 128 -25.35 -3.61 4.33
N ILE A 129 -24.65 -3.32 3.23
CA ILE A 129 -23.51 -4.13 2.78
C ILE A 129 -22.25 -3.27 2.84
N ASP A 130 -21.29 -3.72 3.62
CA ASP A 130 -19.94 -3.16 3.60
C ASP A 130 -19.10 -3.81 2.50
N ILE A 131 -19.08 -3.16 1.33
CA ILE A 131 -18.29 -3.61 0.18
C ILE A 131 -16.78 -3.58 0.49
N VAL A 132 -16.32 -2.69 1.36
CA VAL A 132 -14.90 -2.55 1.69
C VAL A 132 -14.39 -3.82 2.34
N LYS A 133 -15.15 -4.38 3.29
CA LYS A 133 -14.84 -5.66 3.94
C LYS A 133 -14.64 -6.81 2.93
N HIS A 134 -15.52 -6.89 1.91
CA HIS A 134 -15.42 -7.93 0.88
C HIS A 134 -14.19 -7.75 -0.01
N LEU A 135 -13.87 -6.52 -0.40
CA LEU A 135 -12.67 -6.19 -1.17
C LEU A 135 -11.40 -6.46 -0.37
N GLU A 136 -11.34 -6.06 0.90
CA GLU A 136 -10.20 -6.30 1.78
C GLU A 136 -9.93 -7.80 1.96
N ARG A 137 -10.99 -8.61 2.10
CA ARG A 137 -10.87 -10.07 2.16
C ARG A 137 -10.27 -10.63 0.88
N ALA A 138 -10.78 -10.20 -0.29
CA ALA A 138 -10.30 -10.67 -1.59
C ALA A 138 -8.83 -10.30 -1.82
N ILE A 139 -8.46 -9.03 -1.56
CA ILE A 139 -7.07 -8.54 -1.66
C ILE A 139 -6.15 -9.31 -0.72
N SER A 140 -6.57 -9.48 0.54
CA SER A 140 -5.79 -10.21 1.54
C SER A 140 -5.60 -11.68 1.14
N SER A 141 -6.63 -12.31 0.57
CA SER A 141 -6.55 -13.70 0.12
C SER A 141 -5.56 -13.88 -1.03
N ILE A 142 -5.56 -12.97 -2.01
CA ILE A 142 -4.56 -12.97 -3.11
C ILE A 142 -3.14 -12.87 -2.54
N ILE A 143 -2.91 -11.92 -1.63
CA ILE A 143 -1.60 -11.73 -1.00
C ILE A 143 -1.20 -12.97 -0.18
N ASN A 144 -2.13 -13.54 0.58
CA ASN A 144 -1.85 -14.68 1.45
C ASN A 144 -1.57 -15.96 0.66
N VAL A 145 -2.23 -16.15 -0.48
CA VAL A 145 -1.90 -17.22 -1.42
C VAL A 145 -0.48 -17.08 -1.95
N LEU A 146 0.00 -15.86 -2.18
CA LEU A 146 1.37 -15.63 -2.64
C LEU A 146 2.41 -15.83 -1.55
N LEU A 147 2.09 -15.48 -0.30
CA LEU A 147 3.03 -15.55 0.81
C LEU A 147 3.07 -16.92 1.49
N VAL A 148 1.91 -17.55 1.69
CA VAL A 148 1.75 -18.74 2.53
C VAL A 148 1.03 -19.89 1.81
N GLY A 149 0.52 -19.65 0.60
CA GLY A 149 -0.07 -20.70 -0.24
C GLY A 149 -1.53 -21.04 0.07
N PHE A 150 -2.19 -20.34 1.01
CA PHE A 150 -3.59 -20.56 1.34
C PHE A 150 -4.43 -19.29 1.22
N ARG A 151 -5.72 -19.48 0.91
CA ARG A 151 -6.73 -18.44 0.82
C ARG A 151 -7.36 -18.18 2.18
N PHE A 152 -7.92 -17.00 2.40
CA PHE A 152 -8.77 -16.77 3.57
C PHE A 152 -10.14 -17.42 3.34
N ASP A 153 -10.53 -18.29 4.26
CA ASP A 153 -11.83 -18.96 4.30
C ASP A 153 -12.74 -18.28 5.35
N GLU A 154 -14.05 -18.48 5.27
CA GLU A 154 -15.04 -17.95 6.23
C GLU A 154 -14.71 -18.34 7.68
N ARG A 155 -14.11 -19.54 7.84
CA ARG A 155 -13.66 -20.08 9.14
C ARG A 155 -12.53 -19.27 9.80
N CYS A 156 -11.85 -18.39 9.06
CA CYS A 156 -10.77 -17.57 9.64
C CYS A 156 -11.30 -16.36 10.43
N PHE A 157 -12.56 -15.97 10.24
CA PHE A 157 -13.16 -14.79 10.89
C PHE A 157 -14.28 -15.13 11.89
N SER A 158 -14.58 -16.42 12.11
CA SER A 158 -15.46 -16.82 13.21
C SER A 158 -14.71 -16.70 14.55
N LYS A 159 -14.89 -15.57 15.23
CA LYS A 159 -14.67 -15.42 16.67
C LYS A 159 -15.97 -15.01 17.33
#